data_AF-A0A218PUA8-F1
#
_entry.id   AF-A0A218PUA8-F1
#
_cell.length_a   1.000
_cell.length_b   1.000
_cell.length_c   1.000
_cell.angle_alpha   90.00
_cell.angle_beta   90.00
_cell.angle_gamma   90.00
#
_symmetry.space_group_name_H-M   'P 1'
#
loop_
_entity.id
_entity.type
_entity.pdbx_description
1 polymer ?
#
loop_
_entity_poly.entity_id
_entity_poly.type
_entity_poly.pdbx_seq_one_letter_code
_entity_poly.pdbx_strand_id
1 'polypeptide(L)'
;MWQHYFEQFAQLPWLSQAAPWIDTLKSAWGALNSLLMVGGLFWISQRLKSERRKIGALVSEFAGELNDKIVVTAEIAKAARNSADAAAAAMHAHAPPQAIAAHALWQNLHSDWQRVRDRIDLAVTNIQHPLLRKKYAGLGRDSYHHIIQALKQDGHIAPHTAAALMAMNDRIQTLRGLPAHTSATDAADFQHWMAAADAGLPVHPADDSGGLVQRTSTAAE
;
A
#
# COMPACT_ATOMS: atom_id res chain seq x y z
N MET A 1 -57.71 -29.32 41.56
CA MET A 1 -59.02 -28.73 41.14
C MET A 1 -59.05 -28.34 39.66
N TRP A 2 -57.94 -27.96 39.01
CA TRP A 2 -57.91 -27.61 37.57
C TRP A 2 -57.91 -28.80 36.58
N GLN A 3 -57.44 -29.99 36.98
CA GLN A 3 -57.44 -31.18 36.09
C GLN A 3 -58.84 -31.75 35.81
N HIS A 4 -59.77 -31.66 36.77
CA HIS A 4 -61.14 -32.17 36.59
C HIS A 4 -61.99 -31.32 35.63
N TYR A 5 -61.70 -30.02 35.51
CA TYR A 5 -62.39 -29.17 34.53
C TYR A 5 -61.95 -29.50 33.09
N PHE A 6 -60.68 -29.88 32.88
CA PHE A 6 -60.17 -30.20 31.54
C PHE A 6 -60.75 -31.51 30.97
N GLU A 7 -60.98 -32.51 31.84
CA GLU A 7 -61.59 -33.79 31.43
C GLU A 7 -63.07 -33.65 31.07
N GLN A 8 -63.80 -32.71 31.68
CA GLN A 8 -65.19 -32.41 31.31
C GLN A 8 -65.30 -31.64 30.00
N PHE A 9 -64.36 -30.73 29.70
CA PHE A 9 -64.35 -30.01 28.43
C PHE A 9 -64.05 -30.93 27.23
N ALA A 10 -63.22 -31.96 27.41
CA ALA A 10 -62.88 -32.93 26.35
C ALA A 10 -64.04 -33.85 25.94
N GLN A 11 -65.11 -33.95 26.75
CA GLN A 11 -66.25 -34.84 26.49
C GLN A 11 -67.41 -34.16 25.76
N LEU A 12 -67.29 -32.88 25.39
CA LEU A 12 -68.35 -32.15 24.69
C LEU A 12 -68.38 -32.57 23.19
N PRO A 13 -69.46 -33.19 22.69
CA PRO A 13 -69.52 -33.79 21.35
C PRO A 13 -69.46 -32.76 20.20
N TRP A 14 -69.63 -31.47 20.48
CA TRP A 14 -69.45 -30.42 19.49
C TRP A 14 -67.98 -30.08 19.24
N LEU A 15 -67.07 -30.35 20.20
CA LEU A 15 -65.63 -30.15 20.02
C LEU A 15 -65.01 -31.19 19.07
N SER A 16 -65.51 -32.43 19.07
CA SER A 16 -65.09 -33.44 18.10
C SER A 16 -65.60 -33.16 16.68
N GLN A 17 -66.79 -32.56 16.56
CA GLN A 17 -67.29 -32.02 15.29
C GLN A 17 -66.55 -30.75 14.86
N ALA A 18 -65.93 -30.05 15.82
CA ALA A 18 -65.25 -28.79 15.58
C ALA A 18 -63.76 -28.92 15.19
N ALA A 19 -63.09 -29.97 15.68
CA ALA A 19 -61.69 -30.21 15.40
C ALA A 19 -61.32 -30.19 13.90
N PRO A 20 -62.10 -30.77 12.97
CA PRO A 20 -61.75 -30.79 11.56
C PRO A 20 -61.74 -29.38 10.92
N TRP A 21 -62.70 -28.51 11.26
CA TRP A 21 -62.77 -27.17 10.66
C TRP A 21 -61.67 -26.25 11.21
N ILE A 22 -61.25 -26.43 12.46
CA ILE A 22 -60.13 -25.70 13.06
C ILE A 22 -58.83 -26.04 12.33
N ASP A 23 -58.58 -27.32 12.06
CA ASP A 23 -57.41 -27.75 11.29
C ASP A 23 -57.43 -27.24 9.85
N THR A 24 -58.61 -27.20 9.23
CA THR A 24 -58.78 -26.67 7.87
C THR A 24 -58.49 -25.17 7.82
N LEU A 25 -58.97 -24.39 8.80
CA LEU A 25 -58.68 -22.95 8.90
C LEU A 25 -57.20 -22.68 9.17
N LYS A 26 -56.57 -23.49 10.03
CA LYS A 26 -55.13 -23.36 10.33
C LYS A 26 -54.27 -23.65 9.10
N SER A 27 -54.64 -24.66 8.32
CA SER A 27 -53.99 -24.98 7.04
C SER A 27 -54.19 -23.87 6.00
N ALA A 28 -55.42 -23.37 5.84
CA ALA A 28 -55.72 -22.27 4.93
C ALA A 28 -54.99 -20.97 5.31
N TRP A 29 -54.88 -20.66 6.61
CA TRP A 29 -54.11 -19.53 7.10
C TRP A 29 -52.60 -19.69 6.85
N GLY A 30 -52.07 -20.90 7.03
CA GLY A 30 -50.69 -21.23 6.71
C GLY A 30 -50.38 -21.07 5.21
N ALA A 31 -51.29 -21.51 4.34
CA ALA A 31 -51.18 -21.35 2.89
C ALA A 31 -51.26 -19.88 2.45
N LEU A 32 -52.11 -19.07 3.11
CA LEU A 32 -52.24 -17.64 2.82
C LEU A 32 -51.01 -16.86 3.27
N ASN A 33 -50.46 -17.18 4.45
CA ASN A 33 -49.22 -16.58 4.95
C ASN A 33 -48.01 -16.95 4.08
N SER A 34 -47.92 -18.19 3.59
CA SER A 34 -46.83 -18.58 2.71
C SER A 34 -46.91 -17.86 1.36
N LEU A 35 -48.12 -17.69 0.79
CA LEU A 35 -48.35 -16.88 -0.41
C LEU A 35 -47.95 -15.41 -0.21
N LEU A 36 -48.32 -14.80 0.92
CA LEU A 36 -47.94 -13.42 1.25
C LEU A 36 -46.42 -13.27 1.45
N MET A 37 -45.78 -14.24 2.10
CA MET A 37 -44.33 -14.27 2.28
C MET A 37 -43.60 -14.38 0.93
N VAL A 38 -44.03 -15.29 0.05
CA VAL A 38 -43.44 -15.47 -1.28
C VAL A 38 -43.64 -14.22 -2.15
N GLY A 39 -44.83 -13.62 -2.11
CA GLY A 39 -45.12 -12.37 -2.80
C GLY A 39 -44.26 -11.21 -2.29
N GLY A 40 -44.10 -11.09 -0.96
CA GLY A 40 -43.24 -10.10 -0.33
C GLY A 40 -41.77 -10.28 -0.68
N LEU A 41 -41.26 -11.52 -0.62
CA LEU A 41 -39.89 -11.86 -1.03
C LEU A 41 -39.63 -11.55 -2.52
N PHE A 42 -40.59 -11.84 -3.39
CA PHE A 42 -40.51 -11.51 -4.81
C PHE A 42 -40.48 -9.99 -5.03
N TRP A 43 -41.33 -9.24 -4.32
CA TRP A 43 -41.37 -7.78 -4.42
C TRP A 43 -40.08 -7.13 -3.89
N ILE A 44 -39.55 -7.59 -2.75
CA ILE A 44 -38.26 -7.15 -2.20
C ILE A 44 -37.13 -7.46 -3.18
N SER A 45 -37.13 -8.65 -3.80
CA SER A 45 -36.13 -9.03 -4.80
C SER A 45 -36.18 -8.15 -6.05
N GLN A 46 -37.38 -7.83 -6.55
CA GLN A 46 -37.58 -6.89 -7.67
C GLN A 46 -37.12 -5.47 -7.31
N ARG A 47 -37.41 -5.01 -6.09
CA ARG A 47 -36.97 -3.70 -5.60
C ARG A 47 -35.46 -3.63 -5.45
N LEU A 48 -34.82 -4.66 -4.90
CA LEU A 48 -33.36 -4.76 -4.81
C LEU A 48 -32.70 -4.76 -6.19
N LYS A 49 -33.29 -5.43 -7.18
CA LYS A 49 -32.79 -5.40 -8.57
C LYS A 49 -32.91 -4.02 -9.21
N SER A 50 -33.98 -3.27 -8.94
CA SER A 50 -34.15 -1.93 -9.51
C SER A 50 -33.23 -0.91 -8.86
N GLU A 51 -33.04 -0.96 -7.54
CA GLU A 51 -32.07 -0.10 -6.84
C GLU A 51 -30.62 -0.45 -7.25
N ARG A 52 -30.27 -1.74 -7.42
CA ARG A 52 -28.95 -2.14 -7.94
C ARG A 52 -28.65 -1.56 -9.33
N ARG A 53 -29.65 -1.48 -10.22
CA ARG A 53 -29.45 -0.88 -11.55
C ARG A 53 -29.19 0.62 -11.48
N LYS A 54 -29.89 1.35 -10.61
CA LYS A 54 -29.66 2.78 -10.39
C LYS A 54 -28.26 3.05 -9.83
N ILE A 55 -27.85 2.25 -8.83
CA ILE A 55 -26.50 2.34 -8.26
C ILE A 55 -25.45 2.02 -9.33
N GLY A 56 -25.67 1.00 -10.17
CA GLY A 56 -24.77 0.66 -11.27
C GLY A 56 -24.60 1.79 -12.28
N ALA A 57 -25.67 2.51 -12.63
CA ALA A 57 -25.60 3.66 -13.52
C ALA A 57 -24.77 4.81 -12.94
N LEU A 58 -25.01 5.16 -11.67
CA LEU A 58 -24.25 6.20 -10.96
C LEU A 58 -22.77 5.85 -10.83
N VAL A 59 -22.45 4.57 -10.55
CA VAL A 59 -21.07 4.09 -10.47
C VAL A 59 -20.38 4.16 -11.84
N SER A 60 -21.08 3.83 -12.93
CA SER A 60 -20.52 3.91 -14.29
C SER A 60 -20.24 5.35 -14.72
N GLU A 61 -21.14 6.28 -14.38
CA GLU A 61 -20.98 7.70 -14.67
C GLU A 61 -19.81 8.29 -13.87
N PHE A 62 -19.73 7.99 -12.58
CA PHE A 62 -18.63 8.43 -11.72
C PHE A 62 -17.30 7.81 -12.11
N ALA A 63 -17.28 6.54 -12.51
CA ALA A 63 -16.07 5.88 -13.01
C ALA A 63 -15.59 6.50 -14.34
N GLY A 64 -16.51 6.89 -15.22
CA GLY A 64 -16.19 7.62 -16.44
C GLY A 64 -15.59 9.00 -16.16
N GLU A 65 -16.22 9.78 -15.29
CA GLU A 65 -15.75 11.12 -14.91
C GLU A 65 -14.38 11.06 -14.20
N LEU A 66 -14.17 10.08 -13.32
CA LEU A 66 -12.87 9.86 -12.68
C LEU A 66 -11.80 9.47 -13.68
N ASN A 67 -12.10 8.57 -14.62
CA ASN A 67 -11.15 8.17 -15.64
C ASN A 67 -10.73 9.36 -16.52
N ASP A 68 -11.68 10.20 -16.91
CA ASP A 68 -11.40 11.39 -17.73
C ASP A 68 -10.52 12.40 -16.96
N LYS A 69 -10.83 12.66 -15.69
CA LYS A 69 -9.99 13.51 -14.82
C LYS A 69 -8.59 12.94 -14.62
N ILE A 70 -8.45 11.63 -14.46
CA ILE A 70 -7.15 10.97 -14.32
C ILE A 70 -6.33 11.11 -15.61
N VAL A 71 -6.94 10.93 -16.78
CA VAL A 71 -6.28 11.09 -18.08
C VAL A 71 -5.80 12.54 -18.25
N VAL A 72 -6.67 13.52 -18.03
CA VAL A 72 -6.30 14.95 -18.11
C VAL A 72 -5.16 15.29 -17.14
N THR A 73 -5.24 14.79 -15.90
CA THR A 73 -4.18 15.02 -14.91
C THR A 73 -2.85 14.36 -15.32
N ALA A 74 -2.90 13.16 -15.91
CA ALA A 74 -1.73 12.46 -16.42
C ALA A 74 -1.12 13.18 -17.63
N GLU A 75 -1.93 13.74 -18.53
CA GLU A 75 -1.44 14.53 -19.65
C GLU A 75 -0.79 15.84 -19.18
N ILE A 76 -1.39 16.54 -18.22
CA ILE A 76 -0.79 17.73 -17.61
C ILE A 76 0.55 17.38 -16.94
N ALA A 77 0.61 16.29 -16.18
CA ALA A 77 1.84 15.83 -15.55
C ALA A 77 2.92 15.46 -16.57
N LYS A 78 2.53 14.82 -17.69
CA LYS A 78 3.45 14.49 -18.79
C LYS A 78 3.95 15.75 -19.50
N ALA A 79 3.09 16.73 -19.74
CA ALA A 79 3.46 18.01 -20.34
C ALA A 79 4.42 18.79 -19.42
N ALA A 80 4.16 18.82 -18.11
CA ALA A 80 5.03 19.44 -17.12
C ALA A 80 6.39 18.73 -17.02
N ARG A 81 6.42 17.40 -17.16
CA ARG A 81 7.67 16.64 -17.20
C ARG A 81 8.48 16.93 -18.46
N ASN A 82 7.84 16.93 -19.63
CA ASN A 82 8.50 17.23 -20.90
C ASN A 82 9.07 18.66 -20.93
N SER A 83 8.36 19.64 -20.36
CA SER A 83 8.87 21.01 -20.26
C SER A 83 10.03 21.12 -19.27
N ALA A 84 10.00 20.39 -18.15
CA ALA A 84 11.12 20.31 -17.21
C ALA A 84 12.35 19.63 -17.83
N ASP A 85 12.17 18.54 -18.58
CA ASP A 85 13.25 17.84 -19.27
C ASP A 85 13.86 18.70 -20.38
N ALA A 86 13.05 19.46 -21.12
CA ALA A 86 13.54 20.41 -22.12
C ALA A 86 14.30 21.59 -21.49
N ALA A 87 13.83 22.10 -20.35
CA ALA A 87 14.52 23.13 -19.58
C ALA A 87 15.85 22.61 -18.99
N ALA A 88 15.87 21.38 -18.47
CA ALA A 88 17.08 20.72 -17.99
C ALA A 88 18.10 20.51 -19.11
N ALA A 89 17.66 20.06 -20.30
CA ALA A 89 18.52 19.91 -21.46
C ALA A 89 19.14 21.24 -21.92
N ALA A 90 18.37 22.32 -21.91
CA ALA A 90 18.86 23.66 -22.21
C ALA A 90 19.87 24.17 -21.18
N MET A 91 19.64 23.89 -19.89
CA MET A 91 20.58 24.21 -18.80
C MET A 91 21.89 23.42 -18.93
N HIS A 92 21.83 22.14 -19.30
CA HIS A 92 23.03 21.31 -19.51
C HIS A 92 23.87 21.80 -20.70
N ALA A 93 23.25 22.35 -21.74
CA ALA A 93 23.98 22.90 -22.90
C ALA A 93 24.82 24.15 -22.57
N HIS A 94 24.52 24.87 -21.48
CA HIS A 94 25.22 26.09 -21.04
C HIS A 94 25.82 25.97 -19.63
N ALA A 95 25.81 24.77 -19.05
CA ALA A 95 26.30 24.55 -17.70
C ALA A 95 27.83 24.65 -17.65
N PRO A 96 28.42 25.37 -16.67
CA PRO A 96 29.85 25.36 -16.47
C PRO A 96 30.33 23.92 -16.18
N PRO A 97 31.55 23.51 -16.59
CA PRO A 97 32.06 22.15 -16.43
C PRO A 97 31.96 21.61 -14.99
N GLN A 98 32.03 22.53 -14.02
CA GLN A 98 31.90 22.27 -12.58
C GLN A 98 30.51 21.74 -12.20
N ALA A 99 29.44 22.27 -12.81
CA ALA A 99 28.07 21.82 -12.57
C ALA A 99 27.79 20.44 -13.19
N ILE A 100 28.43 20.13 -14.33
CA ILE A 100 28.37 18.80 -14.95
C ILE A 100 29.04 17.76 -14.04
N ALA A 101 30.22 18.08 -13.51
CA ALA A 101 30.93 17.21 -12.56
C ALA A 101 30.15 17.01 -11.25
N ALA A 102 29.58 18.07 -10.67
CA ALA A 102 28.75 17.98 -9.47
C ALA A 102 27.49 17.13 -9.71
N HIS A 103 26.85 17.27 -10.86
CA HIS A 103 25.70 16.46 -11.23
C HIS A 103 26.05 14.97 -11.38
N ALA A 104 27.21 14.64 -11.96
CA ALA A 104 27.70 13.26 -12.05
C ALA A 104 27.97 12.66 -10.65
N LEU A 105 28.59 13.44 -9.75
CA LEU A 105 28.81 13.03 -8.35
C LEU A 105 27.48 12.76 -7.63
N TRP A 106 26.50 13.64 -7.81
CA TRP A 106 25.15 13.45 -7.27
C TRP A 106 24.51 12.15 -7.76
N GLN A 107 24.57 11.86 -9.07
CA GLN A 107 24.01 10.64 -9.63
C GLN A 107 24.65 9.39 -9.02
N ASN A 108 25.97 9.39 -8.81
CA ASN A 108 26.67 8.28 -8.16
C ASN A 108 26.20 8.09 -6.71
N LEU A 109 26.16 9.18 -5.92
CA LEU A 109 25.65 9.15 -4.55
C LEU A 109 24.21 8.64 -4.47
N HIS A 110 23.35 9.10 -5.38
CA HIS A 110 21.97 8.69 -5.42
C HIS A 110 21.83 7.20 -5.76
N SER A 111 22.65 6.68 -6.68
CA SER A 111 22.67 5.25 -7.02
C SER A 111 23.17 4.41 -5.85
N ASP A 112 24.24 4.82 -5.19
CA ASP A 112 24.77 4.14 -3.99
C ASP A 112 23.72 4.11 -2.87
N TRP A 113 23.04 5.24 -2.63
CA TRP A 113 21.96 5.32 -1.65
C TRP A 113 20.78 4.40 -1.99
N GLN A 114 20.41 4.31 -3.27
CA GLN A 114 19.34 3.41 -3.70
C GLN A 114 19.69 1.95 -3.39
N ARG A 115 20.93 1.53 -3.65
CA ARG A 115 21.41 0.18 -3.28
C ARG A 115 21.32 -0.06 -1.77
N VAL A 116 21.74 0.92 -0.97
CA VAL A 116 21.64 0.82 0.50
C VAL A 116 20.19 0.72 0.96
N ARG A 117 19.27 1.49 0.38
CA ARG A 117 17.83 1.41 0.68
C ARG A 117 17.26 0.04 0.38
N ASP A 118 17.60 -0.53 -0.77
CA ASP A 118 17.13 -1.88 -1.14
C ASP A 118 17.60 -2.92 -0.13
N ARG A 119 18.84 -2.79 0.38
CA ARG A 119 19.38 -3.65 1.44
C ARG A 119 18.71 -3.41 2.81
N ILE A 120 18.33 -2.18 3.13
CA ILE A 120 17.53 -1.88 4.34
C ILE A 120 16.15 -2.53 4.22
N ASP A 121 15.47 -2.39 3.08
CA ASP A 121 14.17 -3.01 2.84
C ASP A 121 14.27 -4.55 2.87
N LEU A 122 15.38 -5.13 2.40
CA LEU A 122 15.67 -6.55 2.54
C LEU A 122 15.86 -6.94 4.02
N ALA A 123 16.59 -6.14 4.80
CA ALA A 123 16.74 -6.37 6.24
C ALA A 123 15.39 -6.37 6.96
N VAL A 124 14.50 -5.43 6.62
CA VAL A 124 13.13 -5.38 7.15
C VAL A 124 12.30 -6.59 6.70
N THR A 125 12.43 -7.01 5.45
CA THR A 125 11.70 -8.15 4.88
C THR A 125 12.11 -9.48 5.53
N ASN A 126 13.38 -9.61 5.92
CA ASN A 126 13.91 -10.80 6.61
C ASN A 126 13.43 -10.94 8.07
N ILE A 127 12.76 -9.93 8.63
CA ILE A 127 12.21 -10.00 9.98
C ILE A 127 11.02 -10.95 10.01
N GLN A 128 11.21 -12.13 10.60
CA GLN A 128 10.19 -13.17 10.69
C GLN A 128 9.09 -12.86 11.71
N HIS A 129 9.37 -12.00 12.70
CA HIS A 129 8.46 -11.78 13.83
C HIS A 129 7.20 -10.99 13.42
N PRO A 130 5.97 -11.54 13.54
CA PRO A 130 4.75 -10.92 13.01
C PRO A 130 4.43 -9.52 13.57
N LEU A 131 4.67 -9.31 14.87
CA LEU A 131 4.42 -8.00 15.50
C LEU A 131 5.40 -6.94 15.03
N LEU A 132 6.66 -7.32 14.77
CA LEU A 132 7.66 -6.40 14.25
C LEU A 132 7.34 -6.06 12.79
N ARG A 133 6.96 -7.05 11.97
CA ARG A 133 6.51 -6.78 10.59
C ARG A 133 5.37 -5.76 10.53
N LYS A 134 4.40 -5.85 11.43
CA LYS A 134 3.31 -4.86 11.52
C LYS A 134 3.82 -3.47 11.92
N LYS A 135 4.77 -3.37 12.86
CA LYS A 135 5.45 -2.12 13.23
C LYS A 135 6.13 -1.49 12.01
N TYR A 136 6.95 -2.24 11.28
CA TYR A 136 7.67 -1.75 10.10
C TYR A 136 6.74 -1.38 8.93
N ALA A 137 5.62 -2.09 8.74
CA ALA A 137 4.63 -1.75 7.72
C ALA A 137 3.95 -0.38 7.96
N GLY A 138 3.93 0.09 9.20
CA GLY A 138 3.40 1.41 9.57
C GLY A 138 4.40 2.55 9.50
N LEU A 139 5.69 2.27 9.20
CA LEU A 139 6.71 3.31 9.07
C LEU A 139 6.72 3.86 7.63
N GLY A 140 6.63 5.18 7.50
CA GLY A 140 6.76 5.85 6.20
C GLY A 140 8.16 5.67 5.60
N ARG A 141 8.23 5.56 4.27
CA ARG A 141 9.49 5.37 3.51
C ARG A 141 10.04 6.67 2.90
N ASP A 142 9.44 7.80 3.22
CA ASP A 142 9.88 9.11 2.71
C ASP A 142 11.25 9.52 3.28
N SER A 143 11.52 9.08 4.52
CA SER A 143 12.82 9.17 5.19
C SER A 143 13.10 7.83 5.88
N TYR A 144 14.27 7.24 5.63
CA TYR A 144 14.64 5.96 6.24
C TYR A 144 15.04 6.10 7.71
N HIS A 145 15.08 7.33 8.24
CA HIS A 145 15.49 7.62 9.62
C HIS A 145 14.72 6.78 10.66
N HIS A 146 13.38 6.71 10.56
CA HIS A 146 12.57 5.94 11.49
C HIS A 146 12.78 4.43 11.36
N ILE A 147 13.00 3.94 10.13
CA ILE A 147 13.27 2.52 9.86
C ILE A 147 14.64 2.14 10.43
N ILE A 148 15.68 2.94 10.20
CA ILE A 148 17.04 2.72 10.71
C ILE A 148 17.04 2.74 12.24
N GLN A 149 16.34 3.70 12.85
CA GLN A 149 16.22 3.78 14.32
C GLN A 149 15.50 2.56 14.91
N ALA A 150 14.42 2.10 14.25
CA ALA A 150 13.71 0.89 14.66
C ALA A 150 14.61 -0.35 14.54
N LEU A 151 15.35 -0.50 13.43
CA LEU A 151 16.27 -1.63 13.23
C LEU A 151 17.37 -1.65 14.29
N LYS A 152 17.90 -0.50 14.69
CA LYS A 152 18.85 -0.37 15.80
C LYS A 152 18.23 -0.80 17.13
N GLN A 153 17.03 -0.29 17.45
CA GLN A 153 16.34 -0.59 18.71
C GLN A 153 15.98 -2.07 18.83
N ASP A 154 15.57 -2.67 17.73
CA ASP A 154 15.18 -4.09 17.66
C ASP A 154 16.41 -5.02 17.52
N GLY A 155 17.63 -4.47 17.47
CA GLY A 155 18.89 -5.22 17.44
C GLY A 155 19.22 -5.86 16.09
N HIS A 156 18.54 -5.47 15.01
CA HIS A 156 18.77 -6.00 13.67
C HIS A 156 20.01 -5.42 12.98
N ILE A 157 20.48 -4.25 13.42
CA ILE A 157 21.72 -3.62 12.96
C ILE A 157 22.51 -3.07 14.15
N ALA A 158 23.83 -3.02 14.00
CA ALA A 158 24.71 -2.49 15.04
C ALA A 158 24.57 -0.95 15.17
N PRO A 159 24.83 -0.36 16.35
CA PRO A 159 24.74 1.09 16.55
C PRO A 159 25.62 1.92 15.59
N HIS A 160 26.81 1.42 15.24
CA HIS A 160 27.72 2.10 14.32
C HIS A 160 27.18 2.08 12.87
N THR A 161 26.61 0.96 12.43
CA THR A 161 25.92 0.86 11.13
C THR A 161 24.74 1.82 11.08
N ALA A 162 23.92 1.85 12.13
CA ALA A 162 22.79 2.77 12.20
C ALA A 162 23.23 4.24 12.08
N ALA A 163 24.29 4.63 12.78
CA ALA A 163 24.84 6.00 12.69
C ALA A 163 25.31 6.36 11.28
N ALA A 164 26.00 5.43 10.60
CA ALA A 164 26.42 5.61 9.22
C ALA A 164 25.22 5.75 8.27
N LEU A 165 24.21 4.89 8.39
CA LEU A 165 22.99 4.94 7.57
C LEU A 165 22.19 6.22 7.79
N MET A 166 22.12 6.72 9.02
CA MET A 166 21.49 8.01 9.32
C MET A 166 22.25 9.16 8.66
N ALA A 167 23.58 9.18 8.75
CA ALA A 167 24.40 10.20 8.11
C ALA A 167 24.24 10.20 6.58
N MET A 168 24.17 9.01 5.96
CA MET A 168 23.88 8.86 4.52
C MET A 168 22.51 9.42 4.14
N ASN A 169 21.47 9.06 4.90
CA ASN A 169 20.10 9.55 4.68
C ASN A 169 20.04 11.08 4.76
N ASP A 170 20.65 11.68 5.79
CA ASP A 170 20.61 13.11 6.01
C ASP A 170 21.38 13.88 4.92
N ARG A 171 22.53 13.35 4.49
CA ARG A 171 23.32 13.92 3.39
C ARG A 171 22.55 13.88 2.07
N ILE A 172 21.91 12.76 1.73
CA ILE A 172 21.12 12.65 0.50
C ILE A 172 19.92 13.59 0.51
N GLN A 173 19.19 13.69 1.63
CA GLN A 173 18.04 14.58 1.72
C GLN A 173 18.46 16.06 1.57
N THR A 174 19.61 16.42 2.12
CA THR A 174 20.20 17.76 1.95
C THR A 174 20.56 18.04 0.49
N LEU A 175 21.26 17.10 -0.16
CA LEU A 175 21.72 17.26 -1.54
C LEU A 175 20.60 17.11 -2.59
N ARG A 176 19.49 16.44 -2.26
CA ARG A 176 18.33 16.28 -3.16
C ARG A 176 17.76 17.63 -3.61
N GLY A 177 17.79 18.64 -2.74
CA GLY A 177 17.35 19.99 -3.08
C GLY A 177 18.40 20.83 -3.82
N LEU A 178 19.67 20.38 -3.81
CA LEU A 178 20.83 21.13 -4.32
C LEU A 178 21.83 20.22 -5.07
N PRO A 179 21.43 19.45 -6.11
CA PRO A 179 22.34 18.50 -6.78
C PRO A 179 23.61 19.14 -7.35
N ALA A 180 23.50 20.38 -7.82
CA ALA A 180 24.60 21.15 -8.40
C ALA A 180 25.70 21.55 -7.40
N HIS A 181 25.46 21.37 -6.09
CA HIS A 181 26.43 21.68 -5.03
C HIS A 181 27.15 20.44 -4.48
N THR A 182 26.92 19.28 -5.08
CA THR A 182 27.58 18.04 -4.66
C THR A 182 29.09 18.12 -4.90
N SER A 183 29.86 17.92 -3.84
CA SER A 183 31.31 18.02 -3.84
C SER A 183 31.99 16.65 -3.77
N ALA A 184 33.30 16.62 -4.06
CA ALA A 184 34.11 15.42 -3.89
C ALA A 184 34.20 14.99 -2.40
N THR A 185 34.09 15.95 -1.46
CA THR A 185 34.02 15.65 -0.03
C THR A 185 32.75 14.89 0.32
N ASP A 186 31.60 15.26 -0.25
CA ASP A 186 30.35 14.53 -0.04
C ASP A 186 30.47 13.07 -0.51
N ALA A 187 31.14 12.85 -1.64
CA ALA A 187 31.44 11.51 -2.15
C ALA A 187 32.37 10.72 -1.22
N ALA A 188 33.42 11.35 -0.68
CA ALA A 188 34.34 10.71 0.25
C ALA A 188 33.66 10.33 1.58
N ASP A 189 32.85 11.22 2.15
CA ASP A 189 32.05 10.96 3.34
C ASP A 189 31.10 9.77 3.12
N PHE A 190 30.43 9.74 1.97
CA PHE A 190 29.49 8.67 1.63
C PHE A 190 30.19 7.32 1.48
N GLN A 191 31.36 7.28 0.84
CA GLN A 191 32.17 6.07 0.70
C GLN A 191 32.68 5.58 2.07
N HIS A 192 32.99 6.49 2.99
CA HIS A 192 33.36 6.12 4.36
C HIS A 192 32.19 5.43 5.09
N TRP A 193 30.97 5.96 4.96
CA TRP A 193 29.77 5.36 5.57
C TRP A 193 29.33 4.06 4.89
N MET A 194 29.57 3.93 3.59
CA MET A 194 29.28 2.72 2.81
C MET A 194 29.97 1.50 3.41
N ALA A 195 31.21 1.59 3.86
CA ALA A 195 31.91 0.46 4.48
C ALA A 195 31.18 -0.08 5.73
N ALA A 196 30.60 0.82 6.54
CA ALA A 196 29.83 0.43 7.73
C ALA A 196 28.44 -0.12 7.37
N ALA A 197 27.82 0.38 6.29
CA ALA A 197 26.58 -0.16 5.74
C ALA A 197 26.80 -1.56 5.14
N ASP A 198 27.89 -1.75 4.41
CA ASP A 198 28.28 -3.00 3.77
C ASP A 198 28.49 -4.11 4.79
N ALA A 199 29.18 -3.82 5.90
CA ALA A 199 29.41 -4.77 6.98
C ALA A 199 28.15 -5.11 7.79
N GLY A 200 27.16 -4.22 7.84
CA GLY A 200 26.01 -4.33 8.76
C GLY A 200 24.67 -4.67 8.12
N LEU A 201 24.55 -4.66 6.79
CA LEU A 201 23.31 -4.96 6.06
C LEU A 201 23.43 -6.27 5.27
N PRO A 202 22.31 -6.99 5.04
CA PRO A 202 22.31 -8.18 4.21
C PRO A 202 22.76 -7.85 2.77
N VAL A 203 23.43 -8.79 2.12
CA VAL A 203 23.83 -8.68 0.71
C VAL A 203 22.57 -8.83 -0.15
N HIS A 204 22.40 -7.95 -1.14
CA HIS A 204 21.28 -8.05 -2.06
C HIS A 204 21.61 -9.09 -3.14
N PRO A 205 20.70 -10.01 -3.52
CA PRO A 205 20.99 -11.07 -4.51
C PRO A 205 21.34 -10.53 -5.90
N ALA A 206 20.97 -9.29 -6.21
CA ALA A 206 21.41 -8.59 -7.42
C ALA A 206 22.90 -8.20 -7.40
N ASP A 207 23.51 -8.08 -6.21
CA ASP A 207 24.94 -7.79 -6.03
C ASP A 207 25.80 -9.07 -6.12
N ASP A 208 25.22 -10.25 -5.86
CA ASP A 208 25.90 -11.57 -5.94
C ASP A 208 25.94 -12.16 -7.36
N SER A 209 25.07 -11.68 -8.26
CA SER A 209 24.91 -12.23 -9.62
C SER A 209 25.83 -11.54 -10.63
N GLY A 210 27.15 -11.54 -10.40
CA GLY A 210 28.17 -11.22 -11.41
C GLY A 210 28.26 -9.74 -11.84
N GLY A 211 29.31 -9.06 -11.38
CA GLY A 211 29.59 -7.67 -11.77
C GLY A 211 31.06 -7.29 -11.64
N LEU A 212 31.95 -8.02 -12.33
CA LEU A 212 33.20 -7.47 -12.87
C LEU A 212 32.86 -6.34 -13.85
N VAL A 213 32.30 -5.23 -13.38
CA VAL A 213 32.34 -3.97 -14.10
C VAL A 213 33.54 -3.25 -13.54
N GLN A 214 34.65 -3.38 -14.28
CA GLN A 214 35.83 -2.54 -14.14
C GLN A 214 35.37 -1.12 -13.84
N ARG A 215 35.65 -0.62 -12.64
CA ARG A 215 35.75 0.81 -12.41
C ARG A 215 36.81 1.27 -13.40
N THR A 216 36.40 1.83 -14.53
CA THR A 216 37.33 2.48 -15.46
C THR A 216 37.99 3.60 -14.67
N SER A 217 39.21 3.31 -14.22
CA SER A 217 40.17 4.32 -13.81
C SER A 217 40.47 5.14 -15.06
N THR A 218 39.76 6.24 -15.25
CA THR A 218 40.24 7.33 -16.09
C THR A 218 41.24 8.13 -15.24
N ALA A 219 42.45 7.59 -15.19
CA ALA A 219 43.67 8.31 -14.86
C ALA A 219 44.62 8.15 -16.06
N ALA A 220 45.27 9.27 -16.45
CA ALA A 220 46.01 9.51 -17.71
C ALA A 220 45.09 9.78 -18.92
N GLU A 221 45.22 10.87 -19.68
CA GLU A 221 46.38 11.75 -19.96
C GLU A 221 46.21 13.22 -19.53
#